data_AF-A0A7D9IFT3-F1
#
_entry.id   AF-A0A7D9IFT3-F1
#
_cell.length_a   1.000
_cell.length_b   1.000
_cell.length_c   1.000
_cell.angle_alpha   90.00
_cell.angle_beta   90.00
_cell.angle_gamma   90.00
#
_symmetry.space_group_name_H-M   'P 1'
#
loop_
_entity.id
_entity.type
_entity.pdbx_description
1 polymer ?
#
loop_
_entity_poly.entity_id
_entity_poly.type
_entity_poly.pdbx_seq_one_letter_code
_entity_poly.pdbx_strand_id
1 'polypeptide(L)'
;MDYSATGEILNIKPIEEHHNFLCKNLFDNVTKDPNHKLYDLLPQKHNWHHDLRNGHEFDIPHFNTNRTKNSFIFAMASKMSS
;
A
#
# COMPACT_ATOMS: atom_id res chain seq x y z
N MET A 1 -7.51 -42.74 13.50
CA MET A 1 -8.45 -41.62 13.59
C MET A 1 -7.64 -40.37 13.32
N ASP A 2 -7.89 -39.71 12.18
CA ASP A 2 -7.21 -38.47 11.86
C ASP A 2 -7.85 -37.32 12.67
N TYR A 3 -7.04 -36.57 13.39
CA TYR A 3 -7.49 -35.56 14.36
C TYR A 3 -8.09 -34.33 13.67
N SER A 4 -7.70 -34.06 12.43
CA SER A 4 -8.28 -33.02 11.57
C SER A 4 -9.71 -33.36 11.16
N ALA A 5 -9.97 -34.62 10.79
CA ALA A 5 -11.25 -35.08 10.30
C ALA A 5 -12.36 -35.03 11.36
N THR A 6 -12.03 -35.21 12.65
CA THR A 6 -13.02 -35.10 13.74
C THR A 6 -13.46 -33.65 13.98
N GLY A 7 -12.58 -32.67 13.78
CA GLY A 7 -12.91 -31.24 13.86
C GLY A 7 -13.91 -30.81 12.78
N GLU A 8 -13.73 -31.30 11.56
CA GLU A 8 -14.63 -31.04 10.43
C GLU A 8 -16.04 -31.62 10.66
N ILE A 9 -16.13 -32.86 11.15
CA ILE A 9 -17.41 -33.53 11.45
C ILE A 9 -18.17 -32.79 12.55
N LEU A 10 -17.45 -32.25 13.55
CA LEU A 10 -18.04 -31.52 14.67
C LEU A 10 -18.22 -30.01 14.36
N ASN A 11 -17.88 -29.55 13.15
CA ASN A 11 -17.88 -28.16 12.74
C ASN A 11 -17.10 -27.24 13.71
N ILE A 12 -16.05 -27.79 14.35
CA ILE A 12 -15.18 -27.07 15.26
C ILE A 12 -14.06 -26.50 14.40
N LYS A 13 -14.05 -25.18 14.26
CA LYS A 13 -12.96 -24.50 13.58
C LYS A 13 -11.64 -24.73 14.33
N PRO A 14 -10.52 -24.91 13.62
CA PRO A 14 -9.21 -24.87 14.23
C PRO A 14 -9.05 -23.61 15.10
N ILE A 15 -8.46 -23.77 16.27
CA ILE A 15 -8.25 -22.66 17.21
C ILE A 15 -7.48 -21.49 16.58
N GLU A 16 -6.56 -21.83 15.67
CA GLU A 16 -5.80 -20.87 14.88
C GLU A 16 -6.70 -20.00 14.00
N GLU A 17 -7.65 -20.60 13.27
CA GLU A 17 -8.61 -19.86 12.44
C GLU A 17 -9.49 -18.95 13.28
N HIS A 18 -9.92 -19.43 14.46
CA HIS A 18 -10.72 -18.64 15.38
C HIS A 18 -9.94 -17.44 15.92
N HIS A 19 -8.69 -17.64 16.33
CA HIS A 19 -7.81 -16.56 16.79
C HIS A 19 -7.55 -15.55 15.68
N ASN A 20 -7.24 -16.01 14.47
CA ASN A 20 -7.04 -15.14 13.31
C ASN A 20 -8.28 -14.30 13.01
N PHE A 21 -9.47 -14.89 13.08
CA PHE A 21 -10.72 -14.17 12.91
C PHE A 21 -10.92 -13.08 13.97
N LEU A 22 -10.69 -13.39 15.25
CA LEU A 22 -10.83 -12.41 16.34
C LEU A 22 -9.82 -11.27 16.21
N CYS A 23 -8.55 -11.58 15.95
CA CYS A 23 -7.51 -10.57 15.76
C CYS A 23 -7.83 -9.64 14.59
N LYS A 24 -8.27 -10.20 13.45
CA LYS A 24 -8.67 -9.42 12.28
C LYS A 24 -9.87 -8.52 12.58
N ASN A 25 -10.91 -9.07 13.19
CA ASN A 25 -12.10 -8.30 13.54
C ASN A 25 -11.78 -7.16 14.52
N LEU A 26 -10.94 -7.41 15.52
CA LEU A 26 -10.48 -6.37 16.45
C LEU A 26 -9.72 -5.27 15.70
N PHE A 27 -8.75 -5.65 14.87
CA PHE A 27 -7.95 -4.71 14.10
C PHE A 27 -8.82 -3.85 13.16
N ASP A 28 -9.80 -4.46 12.48
CA ASP A 28 -10.73 -3.74 11.61
C ASP A 28 -11.61 -2.75 12.40
N ASN A 29 -12.01 -3.10 13.63
CA ASN A 29 -12.78 -2.18 14.48
C ASN A 29 -11.92 -1.02 14.98
N VAL A 30 -10.67 -1.29 15.38
CA VAL A 30 -9.72 -0.25 15.79
C VAL A 30 -9.46 0.71 14.63
N THR A 31 -9.18 0.20 13.43
CA THR A 31 -8.82 1.04 12.27
C THR A 31 -9.98 1.89 11.74
N LYS A 32 -11.24 1.45 11.92
CA LYS A 32 -12.44 2.19 11.47
C LYS A 32 -12.87 3.30 12.42
N ASP A 33 -12.49 3.25 13.68
CA ASP A 33 -12.85 4.24 14.70
C ASP A 33 -11.62 5.01 15.17
N PRO A 34 -11.38 6.24 14.68
CA PRO A 34 -10.29 7.09 15.12
C PRO A 34 -10.33 7.45 16.61
N ASN A 35 -11.49 7.34 17.27
CA ASN A 35 -11.62 7.60 18.71
C ASN A 35 -11.38 6.34 19.55
N HIS A 36 -11.06 5.21 18.92
CA HIS A 36 -10.78 3.98 19.63
C HIS A 36 -9.49 4.14 20.45
N LYS A 37 -9.49 3.68 21.70
CA LYS A 37 -8.34 3.81 22.64
C LYS A 37 -7.02 3.22 22.13
N LEU A 38 -7.11 2.27 21.20
CA LEU A 38 -5.96 1.60 20.58
C LEU A 38 -5.56 2.19 19.22
N TYR A 39 -6.32 3.15 18.69
CA TYR A 39 -6.06 3.75 17.38
C TYR A 39 -4.70 4.47 17.36
N ASP A 40 -4.35 5.16 18.45
CA ASP A 40 -3.08 5.87 18.60
C ASP A 40 -1.85 4.95 18.63
N LEU A 41 -2.05 3.65 18.86
CA LEU A 41 -0.98 2.65 18.80
C LEU A 41 -0.71 2.18 17.37
N LEU A 42 -1.61 2.47 16.43
CA LEU A 42 -1.41 2.11 15.04
C LEU A 42 -0.30 2.97 14.44
N PRO A 43 0.52 2.41 13.54
CA PRO A 43 1.47 3.21 12.80
C PRO A 43 0.72 4.31 12.03
N GLN A 44 1.27 5.52 12.03
CA GLN A 44 0.71 6.61 11.23
C GLN A 44 0.55 6.15 9.79
N LYS A 45 -0.63 6.38 9.22
CA LYS A 45 -0.89 6.05 7.83
C LYS A 45 0.07 6.88 6.97
N HIS A 46 1.03 6.20 6.34
CA HIS A 46 2.03 6.88 5.52
C HIS A 46 1.32 7.48 4.32
N ASN A 47 1.07 8.78 4.37
CA ASN A 47 0.66 9.54 3.20
C ASN A 47 1.93 9.70 2.37
N TRP A 48 2.07 8.87 1.34
CA TRP A 48 3.14 9.01 0.35
C TRP A 48 2.93 10.33 -0.39
N HIS A 49 3.39 11.44 0.19
CA HIS A 49 3.74 12.60 -0.60
C HIS A 49 5.12 12.28 -1.16
N HIS A 50 5.19 11.94 -2.45
CA HIS A 50 6.47 11.94 -3.13
C HIS A 50 6.94 13.40 -3.20
N ASP A 51 7.56 13.87 -2.11
CA ASP A 51 8.41 15.04 -2.13
C ASP A 51 9.63 14.67 -2.97
N LEU A 52 9.48 14.80 -4.30
CA LEU A 52 10.62 14.92 -5.17
C LEU A 52 11.43 16.08 -4.58
N ARG A 53 12.60 15.76 -4.02
CA ARG A 53 13.43 16.70 -3.24
C ARG A 53 13.65 18.03 -3.95
N ASN A 54 13.55 18.03 -5.28
CA ASN A 54 13.46 19.23 -6.08
C ASN A 54 12.35 19.03 -7.13
N GLY A 55 11.35 19.91 -7.16
CA GLY A 55 10.55 20.17 -8.37
C GLY A 55 11.44 20.85 -9.41
N HIS A 56 12.48 20.16 -9.86
CA HIS A 56 13.43 20.73 -10.81
C HIS A 56 12.75 20.83 -12.17
N GLU A 57 12.43 22.05 -12.57
CA GLU A 57 12.12 22.34 -13.96
C GLU A 57 13.40 22.07 -14.77
N PHE A 58 13.34 21.02 -15.59
CA PHE A 58 14.38 20.77 -16.57
C PHE A 58 14.21 21.79 -17.69
N ASP A 59 15.22 22.62 -17.94
CA ASP A 59 15.25 23.46 -19.14
C ASP A 59 15.52 22.56 -20.34
N ILE A 60 14.46 22.24 -21.10
CA ILE A 60 14.53 21.29 -22.21
C ILE A 60 14.92 22.08 -23.47
N PRO A 61 16.11 21.81 -24.06
CA PRO A 61 16.54 22.53 -25.25
C PRO A 61 15.67 22.18 -26.47
N HIS A 62 15.65 23.06 -27.47
CA HIS A 62 14.94 22.80 -28.72
C HIS A 62 15.61 21.65 -29.51
N PHE A 63 14.84 20.61 -29.83
CA PHE A 63 15.33 19.47 -30.63
C PHE A 63 14.87 19.55 -32.08
N ASN A 64 15.83 19.46 -33.01
CA ASN A 64 15.56 19.45 -34.44
C ASN A 64 15.14 18.06 -34.97
N THR A 65 15.21 17.00 -34.16
CA THR A 65 14.87 15.63 -34.60
C THR A 65 13.95 14.91 -33.62
N ASN A 66 12.98 14.18 -34.17
CA ASN A 66 12.08 13.33 -33.40
C ASN A 66 12.81 12.22 -32.66
N ARG A 67 13.93 11.72 -33.21
CA ARG A 67 14.73 10.67 -32.57
C ARG A 67 15.26 11.10 -31.21
N THR A 68 15.80 12.31 -31.10
CA THR A 68 16.33 12.83 -29.83
C THR A 68 15.20 13.14 -28.86
N LYS A 69 14.12 13.77 -29.34
CA LYS A 69 12.91 14.07 -28.53
C LYS A 69 12.28 12.81 -27.93
N ASN A 70 12.26 11.71 -28.68
CA ASN A 70 11.68 10.43 -28.26
C ASN A 70 12.65 9.55 -27.45
N SER A 71 13.89 10.00 -27.20
CA SER A 71 14.79 9.28 -26.30
C SER A 71 14.26 9.31 -24.87
N PHE A 72 14.54 8.26 -24.11
CA PHE A 72 14.03 8.09 -22.75
C PHE A 72 14.27 9.32 -21.86
N ILE A 73 15.46 9.91 -21.93
CA ILE A 73 15.86 11.05 -21.08
C ILE A 73 14.98 12.26 -21.34
N PHE A 74 14.84 12.69 -22.60
CA PHE A 74 14.09 13.90 -22.94
C PHE A 74 12.58 13.70 -22.91
N ALA A 75 12.10 12.49 -23.22
CA ALA A 75 10.70 12.14 -23.08
C ALA A 75 10.23 12.16 -21.62
N MET A 76 11.06 11.70 -20.67
CA MET A 76 10.75 11.78 -19.25
C MET A 76 10.90 13.20 -18.70
N ALA A 77 11.95 13.94 -19.08
CA ALA A 77 12.09 15.35 -18.69
C ALA A 77 10.88 16.19 -19.10
N SER A 78 10.37 16.02 -20.32
CA SER A 78 9.17 16.73 -20.83
C SER A 78 7.90 16.40 -20.04
N LYS A 79 7.76 15.16 -19.54
CA LYS A 79 6.61 14.73 -18.75
C LYS A 79 6.62 15.29 -17.32
N MET A 80 7.79 15.67 -16.82
CA MET A 80 7.95 16.20 -15.46
C MET A 80 7.84 17.72 -15.39
N SER A 81 7.89 18.41 -16.53
CA SER A 81 7.78 19.88 -16.63
C SER A 81 6.37 20.39 -17.00
N SER A 82 5.36 19.52 -17.03
CA SER A 82 3.96 19.85 -17.40
C SER A 82 3.02 19.57 -16.24
#